data_AF-A0A176WDJ7-F1
#
_entry.id   AF-A0A176WDJ7-F1
#
_cell.length_a   1.000
_cell.length_b   1.000
_cell.length_c   1.000
_cell.angle_alpha   90.00
_cell.angle_beta   90.00
_cell.angle_gamma   90.00
#
_symmetry.space_group_name_H-M   'P 1'
#
loop_
_entity.id
_entity.type
_entity.pdbx_description
1 polymer ?
#
loop_
_entity_poly.entity_id
_entity_poly.type
_entity_poly.pdbx_seq_one_letter_code
_entity_poly.pdbx_strand_id
1 'polypeptide(L)'
;MGPKKSDKVWKLIPMKVPYEELRPFQCELSELRLEFLFWNWNCVSASICKEIIDKNHTEGVELQGNSMLWTVEHWTKVMGPCAGSDGDLVFEKSSVGLTRTEEFSYKPLFSSGRQGTNRRSRTHARSKKRANRALVAAEVSDSSVEKTVAPIVNTPEVAAGESPPSVGGEGSLGVLIEVPAEALMTPLKEGMEIVSSNSLSSERTQTTESEGIPHSKTSEELDSVVPLLKYLDGKREKYAISKEVGVYVEMIRNRMQLKKAFAVKREWNSATELAREQAAILAIECAAVKVTLQERESQLREKEIECEVLQLNMEKESGRCAELEETYGGLRRSNENGQKMTVYLLARMEKSSEAYDEAVKRSERLITTVERQEKNHVEELAKLEVRRAEEVCIAEELRGKIAEAKTAEEDLCRKVSEIEGKCEAEFQRAEELSASLTEGVRKHEEELANWAKKLTDCESA
;
A
#
# COMPACT_ATOMS: atom_id res chain seq x y z
N MET A 1 -28.85 35.78 9.75
CA MET A 1 -29.27 34.47 9.22
C MET A 1 -28.29 34.06 8.15
N GLY A 2 -27.39 33.12 8.44
CA GLY A 2 -26.47 32.56 7.43
C GLY A 2 -27.20 31.52 6.56
N PRO A 3 -26.75 31.28 5.31
CA PRO A 3 -27.41 30.35 4.40
C PRO A 3 -27.31 28.93 4.95
N LYS A 4 -28.47 28.27 5.08
CA LYS A 4 -28.56 26.85 5.49
C LYS A 4 -27.86 26.00 4.43
N LYS A 5 -26.84 25.23 4.84
CA LYS A 5 -26.26 24.16 4.03
C LYS A 5 -27.34 23.10 3.85
N SER A 6 -28.00 23.09 2.69
CA SER A 6 -28.85 21.98 2.28
C SER A 6 -27.93 20.82 1.91
N ASP A 7 -28.04 19.68 2.59
CA ASP A 7 -27.40 18.43 2.19
C ASP A 7 -27.91 18.01 0.81
N LYS A 8 -27.18 18.41 -0.23
CA LYS A 8 -27.43 17.97 -1.60
C LYS A 8 -26.89 16.55 -1.70
N VAL A 9 -27.77 15.57 -1.61
CA VAL A 9 -27.46 14.17 -1.90
C VAL A 9 -26.94 14.10 -3.34
N TRP A 10 -25.66 13.78 -3.50
CA TRP A 10 -25.01 13.67 -4.80
C TRP A 10 -25.55 12.43 -5.51
N LYS A 11 -26.39 12.65 -6.53
CA LYS A 11 -26.98 11.56 -7.31
C LYS A 11 -25.97 11.11 -8.36
N LEU A 12 -25.36 9.95 -8.14
CA LEU A 12 -24.56 9.26 -9.17
C LEU A 12 -25.49 8.86 -10.33
N ILE A 13 -25.10 9.17 -11.56
CA ILE A 13 -25.88 8.79 -12.75
C ILE A 13 -25.19 7.57 -13.36
N PRO A 14 -25.83 6.39 -13.36
CA PRO A 14 -25.28 5.22 -14.04
C PRO A 14 -25.35 5.40 -15.56
N MET A 15 -24.20 5.47 -16.20
CA MET A 15 -24.00 5.29 -17.64
C MET A 15 -24.33 3.84 -17.97
N LYS A 16 -25.47 3.57 -18.59
CA LYS A 16 -25.84 2.20 -18.98
C LYS A 16 -25.14 1.77 -20.26
N VAL A 17 -23.81 1.82 -20.30
CA VAL A 17 -23.02 1.29 -21.42
C VAL A 17 -22.64 -0.14 -21.08
N PRO A 18 -23.18 -1.15 -21.79
CA PRO A 18 -22.82 -2.55 -21.57
C PRO A 18 -21.32 -2.78 -21.75
N TYR A 19 -20.73 -3.63 -20.93
CA TYR A 19 -19.31 -4.00 -21.02
C TYR A 19 -18.94 -4.52 -22.42
N GLU A 20 -19.90 -5.19 -23.07
CA GLU A 20 -19.80 -5.76 -24.41
C GLU A 20 -19.56 -4.69 -25.48
N GLU A 21 -20.08 -3.47 -25.30
CA GLU A 21 -19.90 -2.35 -26.23
C GLU A 21 -18.55 -1.65 -26.05
N LEU A 22 -17.96 -1.72 -24.85
CA LEU A 22 -16.64 -1.16 -24.56
C LEU A 22 -15.49 -2.11 -24.92
N ARG A 23 -15.76 -3.42 -25.02
CA ARG A 23 -14.75 -4.46 -25.29
C ARG A 23 -13.89 -4.19 -26.54
N PRO A 24 -14.43 -3.72 -27.69
CA PRO A 24 -13.61 -3.41 -28.87
C PRO A 24 -12.60 -2.29 -28.62
N PHE A 25 -12.90 -1.39 -27.68
CA PHE A 25 -12.10 -0.20 -27.38
C PHE A 25 -11.14 -0.40 -26.21
N GLN A 26 -10.90 -1.64 -25.77
CA GLN A 26 -10.09 -1.94 -24.60
C GLN A 26 -8.65 -1.43 -24.72
N CYS A 27 -8.06 -1.53 -25.91
CA CYS A 27 -6.72 -1.00 -26.17
C CYS A 27 -6.71 0.53 -26.09
N GLU A 28 -7.69 1.21 -26.70
CA GLU A 28 -7.74 2.68 -26.71
C GLU A 28 -8.06 3.25 -25.33
N LEU A 29 -8.96 2.61 -24.57
CA LEU A 29 -9.28 3.00 -23.20
C LEU A 29 -8.12 2.72 -22.23
N SER A 30 -7.34 1.66 -22.44
CA SER A 30 -6.11 1.38 -21.68
C SER A 30 -5.02 2.40 -22.00
N GLU A 31 -4.87 2.77 -23.28
CA GLU A 31 -3.93 3.80 -23.73
C GLU A 31 -4.28 5.18 -23.16
N LEU A 32 -5.58 5.47 -23.01
CA LEU A 32 -6.10 6.67 -22.36
C LEU A 32 -6.24 6.55 -20.83
N ARG A 33 -5.85 5.40 -20.26
CA ARG A 33 -5.98 5.07 -18.82
C ARG A 33 -7.39 5.24 -18.24
N LEU A 34 -8.42 5.11 -19.07
CA LEU A 34 -9.82 5.08 -18.68
C LEU A 34 -10.31 3.67 -18.33
N GLU A 35 -9.38 2.78 -17.92
CA GLU A 35 -9.69 1.39 -17.61
C GLU A 35 -10.73 1.23 -16.50
N PHE A 36 -10.88 2.23 -15.62
CA PHE A 36 -11.91 2.22 -14.58
C PHE A 36 -13.33 2.06 -15.16
N LEU A 37 -13.59 2.49 -16.40
CA LEU A 37 -14.86 2.27 -17.09
C LEU A 37 -15.18 0.77 -17.30
N PHE A 38 -14.17 -0.11 -17.36
CA PHE A 38 -14.36 -1.56 -17.43
C PHE A 38 -14.75 -2.20 -16.09
N TRP A 39 -14.51 -1.53 -14.97
CA TRP A 39 -14.73 -2.08 -13.62
C TRP A 39 -16.17 -1.87 -13.13
N ASN A 40 -17.14 -1.78 -14.05
CA ASN A 40 -18.54 -1.43 -13.78
C ASN A 40 -18.73 -0.07 -13.08
N TRP A 41 -17.70 0.78 -13.09
CA TRP A 41 -17.73 2.16 -12.61
C TRP A 41 -18.29 3.11 -13.66
N ASN A 42 -19.43 2.72 -14.18
CA ASN A 42 -20.24 3.53 -15.08
C ASN A 42 -20.97 4.65 -14.31
N CYS A 43 -20.39 5.22 -13.25
CA CYS A 43 -21.02 6.27 -12.47
C CYS A 43 -20.08 7.46 -12.41
N VAL A 44 -20.32 8.45 -13.28
CA VAL A 44 -19.69 9.76 -13.16
C VAL A 44 -20.58 10.61 -12.25
N SER A 45 -20.01 11.30 -11.28
CA SER A 45 -20.81 12.19 -10.44
C SER A 45 -21.41 13.30 -11.30
N ALA A 46 -22.65 13.69 -11.01
CA ALA A 46 -23.29 14.78 -11.74
C ALA A 46 -22.47 16.10 -11.66
N SER A 47 -21.64 16.27 -10.62
CA SER A 47 -20.69 17.39 -10.51
C SER A 47 -19.56 17.28 -11.53
N ILE A 48 -18.96 16.10 -11.71
CA ILE A 48 -17.92 15.89 -12.72
C ILE A 48 -18.49 16.10 -14.12
N CYS A 49 -19.66 15.53 -14.45
CA CYS A 49 -20.32 15.77 -15.74
C CYS A 49 -20.63 17.26 -15.96
N LYS A 50 -21.10 17.96 -14.93
CA LYS A 50 -21.43 19.38 -15.03
C LYS A 50 -20.19 20.26 -15.20
N GLU A 51 -19.14 20.02 -14.41
CA GLU A 51 -17.88 20.75 -14.50
C GLU A 51 -17.23 20.57 -15.87
N ILE A 52 -17.31 19.35 -16.40
CA ILE A 52 -16.89 19.01 -17.76
C ILE A 52 -17.70 19.80 -18.81
N ILE A 53 -19.03 19.82 -18.70
CA ILE A 53 -19.90 20.54 -19.65
C ILE A 53 -19.64 22.04 -19.58
N ASP A 54 -19.48 22.60 -18.38
CA ASP A 54 -19.24 24.01 -18.13
C ASP A 54 -17.85 24.44 -18.69
N LYS A 55 -16.80 23.60 -18.55
CA LYS A 55 -15.46 23.86 -19.14
C LYS A 55 -15.45 23.77 -20.67
N ASN A 56 -16.21 22.85 -21.26
CA ASN A 56 -16.32 22.75 -22.72
C ASN A 56 -17.04 23.95 -23.34
N HIS A 57 -17.95 24.58 -22.59
CA HIS A 57 -18.67 25.77 -23.04
C HIS A 57 -17.75 26.98 -23.29
N THR A 58 -16.63 27.06 -22.56
CA THR A 58 -15.63 28.13 -22.72
C THR A 58 -14.64 27.91 -23.87
N GLU A 59 -14.48 26.68 -24.35
CA GLU A 59 -13.54 26.35 -25.44
C GLU A 59 -14.20 26.30 -26.83
N GLY A 60 -15.50 26.59 -26.93
CA GLY A 60 -16.20 26.78 -28.21
C GLY A 60 -16.40 25.50 -29.03
N VAL A 61 -16.16 24.32 -28.45
CA VAL A 61 -16.48 23.03 -29.10
C VAL A 61 -17.94 22.71 -28.79
N GLU A 62 -18.81 22.76 -29.80
CA GLU A 62 -20.24 22.47 -29.69
C GLU A 62 -20.50 20.98 -29.35
N LEU A 63 -20.23 20.57 -28.12
CA LEU A 63 -20.62 19.27 -27.58
C LEU A 63 -21.95 19.37 -26.82
N GLN A 64 -22.94 20.02 -27.44
CA GLN A 64 -24.27 20.20 -26.87
C GLN A 64 -25.14 18.98 -27.22
N GLY A 65 -25.07 17.94 -26.39
CA GLY A 65 -25.84 16.72 -26.61
C GLY A 65 -25.88 15.82 -25.38
N ASN A 66 -26.84 14.88 -25.36
CA ASN A 66 -26.96 13.89 -24.31
C ASN A 66 -25.66 13.07 -24.21
N SER A 67 -24.98 13.11 -23.06
CA SER A 67 -23.74 12.35 -22.80
C SER A 67 -23.84 10.84 -23.08
N MET A 68 -25.07 10.29 -23.06
CA MET A 68 -25.35 8.90 -23.44
C MET A 68 -25.16 8.61 -24.95
N LEU A 69 -25.03 9.63 -25.80
CA LEU A 69 -24.78 9.51 -27.24
C LEU A 69 -23.35 9.87 -27.64
N TRP A 70 -22.47 10.12 -26.67
CA TRP A 70 -21.08 10.45 -26.94
C TRP A 70 -20.31 9.21 -27.40
N THR A 71 -19.66 9.31 -28.57
CA THR A 71 -18.72 8.29 -29.03
C THR A 71 -17.43 8.32 -28.20
N VAL A 72 -16.59 7.28 -28.30
CA VAL A 72 -15.29 7.23 -27.59
C VAL A 72 -14.44 8.46 -27.86
N GLU A 73 -14.43 8.99 -29.09
CA GLU A 73 -13.72 10.23 -29.43
C GLU A 73 -14.22 11.45 -28.63
N HIS A 74 -15.53 11.53 -28.37
CA HIS A 74 -16.10 12.59 -27.55
C HIS A 74 -15.64 12.47 -26.09
N TRP A 75 -15.66 11.26 -25.51
CA TRP A 75 -15.16 11.02 -24.16
C TRP A 75 -13.66 11.31 -24.03
N THR A 76 -12.86 10.89 -25.00
CA THR A 76 -11.41 11.15 -25.04
C THR A 76 -11.11 12.64 -25.11
N LYS A 77 -11.83 13.38 -25.95
CA LYS A 77 -11.63 14.83 -26.10
C LYS A 77 -11.99 15.59 -24.82
N VAL A 78 -12.97 15.09 -24.09
CA VAL A 78 -13.49 15.69 -22.86
C VAL A 78 -12.68 15.33 -21.62
N MET A 79 -12.25 14.07 -21.49
CA MET A 79 -11.49 13.58 -20.34
C MET A 79 -9.97 13.71 -20.54
N GLY A 80 -9.50 13.82 -21.78
CA GLY A 80 -8.09 13.96 -22.14
C GLY A 80 -7.38 15.10 -21.40
N PRO A 81 -7.97 16.31 -21.29
CA PRO A 81 -7.39 17.40 -20.52
C PRO A 81 -7.33 17.17 -19.00
N CYS A 82 -8.11 16.23 -18.46
CA CYS A 82 -8.12 15.91 -17.02
C CYS A 82 -7.03 14.90 -16.63
N ALA A 83 -6.42 14.21 -17.59
CA ALA A 83 -5.23 13.40 -17.38
C ALA A 83 -4.02 14.33 -17.31
N GLY A 84 -3.39 14.44 -16.14
CA GLY A 84 -2.14 15.17 -16.00
C GLY A 84 -1.04 14.59 -16.91
N SER A 85 0.07 15.29 -17.08
CA SER A 85 1.18 14.87 -17.95
C SER A 85 1.74 13.47 -17.63
N ASP A 86 1.56 13.00 -16.40
CA ASP A 86 2.00 11.69 -15.93
C ASP A 86 0.91 10.60 -16.04
N GLY A 87 -0.26 10.96 -16.57
CA GLY A 87 -1.42 10.11 -16.76
C GLY A 87 -2.22 9.84 -15.48
N ASP A 88 -2.04 10.66 -14.45
CA ASP A 88 -2.87 10.67 -13.24
C ASP A 88 -4.00 11.71 -13.42
N LEU A 89 -5.26 11.32 -13.16
CA LEU A 89 -6.38 12.25 -13.23
C LEU A 89 -6.25 13.27 -12.09
N VAL A 90 -5.93 14.52 -12.42
CA VAL A 90 -5.68 15.57 -11.42
C VAL A 90 -7.00 16.23 -11.03
N PHE A 91 -7.89 15.47 -10.41
CA PHE A 91 -9.02 16.07 -9.71
C PHE A 91 -8.55 16.52 -8.33
N GLU A 92 -8.68 17.81 -8.05
CA GLU A 92 -8.45 18.32 -6.70
C GLU A 92 -9.44 17.62 -5.77
N LYS A 93 -8.95 16.88 -4.76
CA LYS A 93 -9.79 16.05 -3.87
C LYS A 93 -10.99 16.80 -3.27
N SER A 94 -10.85 18.12 -3.11
CA SER A 94 -11.88 19.04 -2.62
C SER A 94 -13.00 19.34 -3.62
N SER A 95 -12.79 19.18 -4.94
CA SER A 95 -13.78 19.50 -5.97
C SER A 95 -14.89 18.45 -6.11
N VAL A 96 -14.60 17.19 -5.75
CA VAL A 96 -15.53 16.06 -5.94
C VAL A 96 -16.54 15.90 -4.80
N GLY A 97 -16.32 16.56 -3.65
CA GLY A 97 -17.30 16.58 -2.55
C GLY A 97 -17.67 15.21 -1.97
N LEU A 98 -16.74 14.25 -2.03
CA LEU A 98 -16.93 12.87 -1.55
C LEU A 98 -17.19 12.83 -0.03
N THR A 99 -18.18 12.03 0.38
CA THR A 99 -18.44 11.79 1.80
C THR A 99 -17.39 10.83 2.39
N ARG A 100 -17.18 10.89 3.72
CA ARG A 100 -16.16 10.09 4.42
C ARG A 100 -16.32 8.58 4.23
N THR A 101 -17.55 8.12 3.97
CA THR A 101 -17.89 6.71 3.71
C THR A 101 -17.54 6.27 2.29
N GLU A 102 -17.76 7.15 1.31
CA GLU A 102 -17.35 6.96 -0.08
C GLU A 102 -15.82 6.97 -0.20
N GLU A 103 -15.15 7.88 0.53
CA GLU A 103 -13.69 7.96 0.60
C GLU A 103 -13.04 6.63 1.04
N PHE A 104 -13.69 5.88 1.94
CA PHE A 104 -13.19 4.58 2.39
C PHE A 104 -13.32 3.49 1.33
N SER A 105 -14.39 3.55 0.52
CA SER A 105 -14.64 2.61 -0.58
C SER A 105 -13.71 2.88 -1.79
N TYR A 106 -13.27 4.12 -1.96
CA TYR A 106 -12.38 4.55 -3.05
C TYR A 106 -10.90 4.63 -2.65
N LYS A 107 -10.58 4.45 -1.37
CA LYS A 107 -9.22 4.51 -0.82
C LYS A 107 -8.20 3.64 -1.58
N PRO A 108 -8.52 2.40 -2.05
CA PRO A 108 -7.55 1.58 -2.78
C PRO A 108 -7.03 2.22 -4.09
N LEU A 109 -7.83 3.08 -4.73
CA LEU A 109 -7.48 3.71 -6.02
C LEU A 109 -6.54 4.90 -5.88
N PHE A 110 -6.65 5.67 -4.80
CA PHE A 110 -5.72 6.77 -4.50
C PHE A 110 -4.44 6.28 -3.80
N SER A 111 -4.47 5.07 -3.25
CA SER A 111 -3.33 4.48 -2.50
C SER A 111 -2.32 3.77 -3.40
N SER A 112 -2.66 3.46 -4.66
CA SER A 112 -1.76 2.77 -5.58
C SER A 112 -0.81 3.73 -6.31
N GLY A 113 -0.28 4.73 -5.60
CA GLY A 113 0.89 5.47 -6.04
C GLY A 113 2.06 4.48 -6.15
N ARG A 114 2.27 3.93 -7.35
CA ARG A 114 3.43 3.11 -7.65
C ARG A 114 4.67 3.98 -7.43
N GLN A 115 5.38 3.77 -6.33
CA GLN A 115 6.77 4.20 -6.19
C GLN A 115 7.56 3.55 -7.33
N GLY A 116 7.75 4.29 -8.42
CA GLY A 116 8.62 3.92 -9.51
C GLY A 116 10.07 3.93 -9.05
N THR A 117 10.54 2.87 -8.41
CA THR A 117 11.97 2.62 -8.24
C THR A 117 12.52 2.09 -9.55
N ASN A 118 12.78 2.99 -10.50
CA ASN A 118 13.55 2.68 -11.69
C ASN A 118 14.99 3.17 -11.49
N ARG A 119 15.83 2.34 -10.86
CA ARG A 119 17.29 2.51 -10.91
C ARG A 119 17.92 1.23 -11.45
N ARG A 120 18.33 1.33 -12.72
CA ARG A 120 19.17 0.39 -13.46
C ARG A 120 20.32 -0.17 -12.61
N SER A 121 20.57 -1.47 -12.76
CA SER A 121 21.92 -2.01 -12.92
C SER A 121 21.88 -3.31 -13.72
N ARG A 122 22.11 -3.18 -15.03
CA ARG A 122 22.67 -4.26 -15.85
C ARG A 122 24.13 -4.44 -15.44
N THR A 123 24.53 -5.63 -15.01
CA THR A 123 25.92 -6.07 -15.20
C THR A 123 26.00 -7.58 -15.32
N HIS A 124 26.29 -7.99 -16.55
CA HIS A 124 26.99 -9.19 -17.01
C HIS A 124 26.84 -10.54 -16.28
N ALA A 125 26.24 -11.47 -17.02
CA ALA A 125 26.56 -12.88 -16.98
C ALA A 125 28.07 -13.12 -17.24
N ARG A 126 28.70 -13.90 -16.37
CA ARG A 126 29.87 -14.71 -16.75
C ARG A 126 29.94 -16.00 -15.93
N SER A 127 30.52 -16.98 -16.58
CA SER A 127 30.40 -18.42 -16.42
C SER A 127 30.99 -19.03 -15.15
N LYS A 128 30.26 -20.04 -14.67
CA LYS A 128 30.65 -21.18 -13.85
C LYS A 128 32.02 -21.77 -14.24
N LYS A 129 33.00 -21.75 -13.32
CA LYS A 129 34.14 -22.69 -13.35
C LYS A 129 34.58 -23.04 -11.94
N ARG A 130 34.44 -24.33 -11.63
CA ARG A 130 34.85 -25.02 -10.41
C ARG A 130 36.25 -25.61 -10.66
N ALA A 131 37.23 -25.33 -9.81
CA ALA A 131 38.40 -26.20 -9.59
C ALA A 131 39.16 -25.79 -8.32
N ASN A 132 39.44 -26.82 -7.51
CA ASN A 132 40.22 -26.85 -6.29
C ASN A 132 41.65 -26.27 -6.44
N ARG A 133 42.27 -25.78 -5.35
CA ARG A 133 43.35 -26.46 -4.57
C ARG A 133 44.32 -25.47 -3.90
N ALA A 134 44.72 -25.82 -2.66
CA ALA A 134 46.03 -25.61 -2.02
C ALA A 134 46.43 -24.22 -1.50
N LEU A 135 46.20 -24.02 -0.20
CA LEU A 135 47.20 -23.82 0.87
C LEU A 135 48.66 -23.63 0.43
N VAL A 136 49.19 -22.40 0.52
CA VAL A 136 50.60 -22.09 0.84
C VAL A 136 50.63 -20.75 1.60
N ALA A 137 51.26 -20.78 2.77
CA ALA A 137 51.65 -19.62 3.56
C ALA A 137 52.99 -19.06 3.06
N ALA A 138 53.18 -17.74 3.08
CA ALA A 138 54.44 -17.05 3.42
C ALA A 138 54.28 -15.52 3.34
N GLU A 139 54.67 -14.87 4.45
CA GLU A 139 55.49 -13.65 4.56
C GLU A 139 55.03 -12.34 3.88
N VAL A 140 54.66 -11.33 4.67
CA VAL A 140 55.54 -10.23 5.16
C VAL A 140 56.18 -9.44 4.01
N SER A 141 55.71 -8.21 3.81
CA SER A 141 56.60 -7.06 3.56
C SER A 141 55.86 -5.74 3.76
N ASP A 142 56.45 -4.90 4.60
CA ASP A 142 56.13 -3.49 4.83
C ASP A 142 56.29 -2.61 3.58
N SER A 143 55.44 -1.59 3.44
CA SER A 143 55.78 -0.27 2.85
C SER A 143 54.62 0.71 3.09
N SER A 144 54.75 1.61 4.06
CA SER A 144 55.09 3.03 3.87
C SER A 144 53.92 3.95 3.47
N VAL A 145 53.42 4.67 4.49
CA VAL A 145 53.05 6.10 4.54
C VAL A 145 52.89 6.82 3.20
N GLU A 146 51.66 7.24 2.90
CA GLU A 146 51.43 8.52 2.21
C GLU A 146 50.17 9.20 2.79
N LYS A 147 50.41 10.29 3.51
CA LYS A 147 49.42 11.20 4.08
C LYS A 147 48.93 12.11 2.97
N THR A 148 47.66 12.01 2.58
CA THR A 148 47.01 13.04 1.74
C THR A 148 46.12 13.90 2.64
N VAL A 149 46.65 15.07 2.99
CA VAL A 149 45.92 16.19 3.58
C VAL A 149 45.23 16.94 2.43
N ALA A 150 43.90 17.01 2.47
CA ALA A 150 43.13 17.91 1.61
C ALA A 150 42.69 19.15 2.42
N PRO A 151 42.76 20.38 1.87
CA PRO A 151 42.38 21.59 2.57
C PRO A 151 40.86 21.83 2.56
N ILE A 152 40.35 22.29 3.71
CA ILE A 152 38.99 22.78 3.95
C ILE A 152 38.91 24.25 3.51
N VAL A 153 38.09 24.55 2.51
CA VAL A 153 37.59 25.87 2.10
C VAL A 153 36.30 25.55 1.28
N ASN A 154 35.05 25.86 1.66
CA ASN A 154 34.49 27.21 1.76
C ASN A 154 33.02 27.23 2.29
N THR A 155 32.71 28.26 3.08
CA THR A 155 31.46 29.07 3.21
C THR A 155 30.06 28.45 3.30
N PRO A 156 29.30 28.74 4.39
CA PRO A 156 27.84 28.69 4.39
C PRO A 156 27.23 30.06 3.99
N GLU A 157 26.40 30.05 2.94
CA GLU A 157 25.53 31.17 2.57
C GLU A 157 24.25 31.11 3.43
N VAL A 158 24.05 32.19 4.20
CA VAL A 158 22.89 32.40 5.08
C VAL A 158 21.73 32.92 4.23
N ALA A 159 20.74 32.07 3.97
CA ALA A 159 19.44 32.50 3.48
C ALA A 159 18.51 32.74 4.69
N ALA A 160 18.32 34.02 5.00
CA ALA A 160 17.23 34.49 5.85
C ALA A 160 15.90 34.28 5.13
N GLY A 161 14.98 33.54 5.76
CA GLY A 161 13.61 33.35 5.29
C GLY A 161 12.67 33.32 6.49
N GLU A 162 11.96 34.43 6.67
CA GLU A 162 11.04 34.74 7.76
C GLU A 162 9.93 33.69 7.94
N SER A 163 9.57 33.43 9.20
CA SER A 163 8.34 32.75 9.58
C SER A 163 7.53 33.66 10.51
N PRO A 164 6.21 33.76 10.30
CA PRO A 164 5.30 34.08 11.39
C PRO A 164 3.99 33.25 11.32
N PRO A 165 3.12 33.30 12.33
CA PRO A 165 3.32 32.92 13.71
C PRO A 165 2.41 31.73 14.10
N SER A 166 2.82 31.01 15.16
CA SER A 166 2.01 30.01 15.85
C SER A 166 0.75 30.64 16.47
N VAL A 167 -0.42 30.15 16.07
CA VAL A 167 -1.67 30.34 16.80
C VAL A 167 -1.94 29.08 17.61
N GLY A 168 -1.95 29.26 18.94
CA GLY A 168 -2.33 28.25 19.91
C GLY A 168 -3.81 27.89 19.81
N GLY A 169 -4.08 26.62 20.08
CA GLY A 169 -5.42 26.07 20.23
C GLY A 169 -5.34 24.85 21.13
N GLU A 170 -5.37 25.09 22.43
CA GLU A 170 -5.84 24.11 23.43
C GLU A 170 -7.18 23.55 22.98
N GLY A 171 -7.31 22.23 23.01
CA GLY A 171 -8.51 21.52 22.57
C GLY A 171 -8.52 20.08 23.05
N SER A 172 -8.43 19.90 24.37
CA SER A 172 -8.78 18.65 25.03
C SER A 172 -10.26 18.36 24.78
N LEU A 173 -10.54 17.29 24.03
CA LEU A 173 -11.87 16.69 23.91
C LEU A 173 -11.68 15.18 23.96
N GLY A 174 -11.84 14.64 25.17
CA GLY A 174 -12.02 13.22 25.40
C GLY A 174 -13.25 12.75 24.65
N VAL A 175 -13.04 11.98 23.59
CA VAL A 175 -14.08 11.26 22.88
C VAL A 175 -14.10 9.84 23.42
N LEU A 176 -15.18 9.53 24.14
CA LEU A 176 -15.60 8.17 24.50
C LEU A 176 -15.66 7.31 23.23
N ILE A 177 -14.80 6.29 23.18
CA ILE A 177 -14.90 5.19 22.22
C ILE A 177 -16.04 4.30 22.72
N GLU A 178 -17.22 4.50 22.16
CA GLU A 178 -18.34 3.58 22.30
C GLU A 178 -18.07 2.39 21.36
N VAL A 179 -17.75 1.24 21.94
CA VAL A 179 -17.54 -0.04 21.28
C VAL A 179 -18.91 -0.58 20.84
N PRO A 180 -19.18 -0.81 19.53
CA PRO A 180 -20.40 -1.48 19.12
C PRO A 180 -20.30 -2.97 19.46
N ALA A 181 -21.15 -3.41 20.37
CA ALA A 181 -21.29 -4.79 20.78
C ALA A 181 -21.70 -5.68 19.59
N GLU A 182 -20.97 -6.78 19.45
CA GLU A 182 -21.23 -7.87 18.53
C GLU A 182 -22.62 -8.48 18.82
N ALA A 183 -23.52 -8.40 17.84
CA ALA A 183 -24.78 -9.14 17.87
C ALA A 183 -24.50 -10.62 17.57
N LEU A 184 -24.56 -11.45 18.60
CA LEU A 184 -24.64 -12.91 18.52
C LEU A 184 -25.88 -13.32 17.71
N MET A 185 -25.67 -13.80 16.49
CA MET A 185 -26.68 -14.55 15.75
C MET A 185 -26.66 -16.02 16.21
N THR A 186 -27.74 -16.42 16.87
CA THR A 186 -28.06 -17.80 17.24
C THR A 186 -28.37 -18.68 16.02
N PRO A 187 -28.10 -19.99 16.08
CA PRO A 187 -28.35 -20.92 14.99
C PRO A 187 -29.84 -21.26 14.87
N LEU A 188 -30.42 -21.03 13.70
CA LEU A 188 -31.79 -21.41 13.36
C LEU A 188 -31.84 -22.93 13.13
N LYS A 189 -32.41 -23.65 14.10
CA LYS A 189 -32.87 -25.04 13.98
C LYS A 189 -34.28 -25.02 13.40
N GLU A 190 -34.44 -25.39 12.14
CA GLU A 190 -35.73 -25.79 11.54
C GLU A 190 -35.38 -26.42 10.19
N GLY A 191 -35.54 -27.72 9.98
CA GLY A 191 -36.82 -28.41 9.87
C GLY A 191 -36.70 -29.30 8.64
N MET A 192 -36.15 -30.49 8.83
CA MET A 192 -35.96 -31.53 7.82
C MET A 192 -37.32 -32.09 7.44
N GLU A 193 -37.90 -31.63 6.33
CA GLU A 193 -39.13 -32.18 5.78
C GLU A 193 -38.83 -32.92 4.47
N ILE A 194 -38.90 -34.24 4.58
CA ILE A 194 -38.67 -35.20 3.50
C ILE A 194 -39.96 -35.23 2.69
N VAL A 195 -40.03 -34.46 1.60
CA VAL A 195 -41.17 -34.54 0.67
C VAL A 195 -41.01 -35.77 -0.20
N SER A 196 -41.64 -36.85 0.25
CA SER A 196 -41.84 -38.11 -0.47
C SER A 196 -42.91 -37.92 -1.54
N SER A 197 -42.49 -37.75 -2.80
CA SER A 197 -43.39 -37.74 -3.95
C SER A 197 -43.55 -39.14 -4.53
N ASN A 198 -44.21 -40.04 -3.78
CA ASN A 198 -44.76 -41.28 -4.31
C ASN A 198 -46.29 -41.22 -4.18
N SER A 199 -46.95 -40.67 -5.20
CA SER A 199 -48.40 -40.76 -5.35
C SER A 199 -48.75 -41.36 -6.71
N LEU A 200 -49.02 -42.66 -6.64
CA LEU A 200 -49.78 -43.45 -7.60
C LEU A 200 -51.04 -42.70 -8.07
N SER A 201 -51.08 -42.25 -9.33
CA SER A 201 -52.35 -42.01 -10.01
C SER A 201 -52.77 -43.28 -10.75
N SER A 202 -53.47 -44.14 -10.02
CA SER A 202 -54.33 -45.17 -10.60
C SER A 202 -55.56 -44.47 -11.19
N GLU A 203 -55.50 -44.12 -12.47
CA GLU A 203 -56.68 -43.65 -13.19
C GLU A 203 -57.50 -44.86 -13.63
N ARG A 204 -58.39 -45.22 -12.70
CA ARG A 204 -59.41 -46.24 -12.77
C ARG A 204 -60.50 -45.81 -13.73
N THR A 205 -60.72 -46.62 -14.76
CA THR A 205 -61.92 -46.67 -15.58
C THR A 205 -63.16 -46.77 -14.69
N GLN A 206 -63.91 -45.67 -14.54
CA GLN A 206 -65.26 -45.71 -13.98
C GLN A 206 -66.25 -46.02 -15.10
N THR A 207 -66.75 -47.25 -15.03
CA THR A 207 -68.00 -47.73 -15.58
C THR A 207 -69.12 -47.09 -14.77
N THR A 208 -69.89 -46.19 -15.38
CA THR A 208 -71.09 -45.61 -14.78
C THR A 208 -72.32 -45.99 -15.61
N GLU A 209 -72.92 -47.07 -15.15
CA GLU A 209 -74.34 -47.36 -15.05
C GLU A 209 -75.30 -46.16 -15.21
N SER A 210 -76.30 -46.32 -16.09
CA SER A 210 -77.73 -45.97 -15.91
C SER A 210 -78.36 -45.74 -17.31
N GLU A 211 -79.22 -46.64 -17.75
CA GLU A 211 -80.68 -46.60 -17.53
C GLU A 211 -81.37 -45.83 -18.67
N GLY A 212 -81.97 -46.60 -19.59
CA GLY A 212 -82.59 -46.07 -20.80
C GLY A 212 -83.55 -47.10 -21.40
N ILE A 213 -84.60 -47.43 -20.64
CA ILE A 213 -85.81 -48.10 -21.10
C ILE A 213 -86.49 -47.20 -22.16
N PRO A 214 -86.99 -47.78 -23.27
CA PRO A 214 -88.31 -47.36 -23.74
C PRO A 214 -89.26 -48.54 -23.94
N HIS A 215 -90.31 -48.54 -23.12
CA HIS A 215 -91.69 -48.83 -23.48
C HIS A 215 -92.03 -50.08 -24.30
N SER A 216 -92.51 -51.08 -23.55
CA SER A 216 -93.59 -51.98 -23.92
C SER A 216 -94.84 -51.23 -24.43
N LYS A 217 -95.28 -51.54 -25.66
CA LYS A 217 -96.67 -51.37 -26.15
C LYS A 217 -97.25 -52.78 -26.34
N THR A 218 -98.12 -53.27 -25.45
CA THR A 218 -99.60 -53.19 -25.50
C THR A 218 -100.12 -53.56 -26.89
N SER A 219 -100.51 -54.83 -27.08
CA SER A 219 -101.85 -55.38 -26.80
C SER A 219 -102.82 -55.03 -27.93
N GLU A 220 -103.30 -56.05 -28.63
CA GLU A 220 -104.43 -56.10 -29.58
C GLU A 220 -104.05 -56.83 -30.87
N GLU A 221 -103.73 -58.12 -30.78
CA GLU A 221 -103.81 -59.00 -31.96
C GLU A 221 -103.92 -60.49 -31.61
N LEU A 222 -104.50 -60.83 -30.45
CA LEU A 222 -104.71 -62.22 -30.01
C LEU A 222 -106.19 -62.69 -30.11
N ASP A 223 -107.05 -61.98 -30.85
CA ASP A 223 -108.42 -62.43 -31.14
C ASP A 223 -108.64 -62.90 -32.59
N SER A 224 -107.65 -62.73 -33.47
CA SER A 224 -107.70 -63.17 -34.89
C SER A 224 -107.11 -64.59 -35.12
N VAL A 225 -106.42 -65.15 -34.13
CA VAL A 225 -105.68 -66.42 -34.26
C VAL A 225 -106.57 -67.65 -34.00
N VAL A 226 -107.71 -67.49 -33.32
CA VAL A 226 -108.60 -68.59 -32.92
C VAL A 226 -109.32 -69.28 -34.11
N PRO A 227 -109.80 -68.57 -35.16
CA PRO A 227 -110.38 -69.21 -36.35
C PRO A 227 -109.33 -69.92 -37.23
N LEU A 228 -108.12 -69.37 -37.31
CA LEU A 228 -106.99 -69.97 -38.06
C LEU A 228 -106.51 -71.28 -37.43
N LEU A 229 -106.51 -71.39 -36.10
CA LEU A 229 -106.19 -72.65 -35.41
C LEU A 229 -107.22 -73.75 -35.67
N LYS A 230 -108.52 -73.42 -35.72
CA LYS A 230 -109.57 -74.39 -36.11
C LYS A 230 -109.47 -74.84 -37.58
N TYR A 231 -109.06 -73.94 -38.49
CA TYR A 231 -108.82 -74.30 -39.90
C TYR A 231 -107.61 -75.24 -40.08
N LEU A 232 -106.53 -75.03 -39.30
CA LEU A 232 -105.34 -75.87 -39.38
C LEU A 232 -105.55 -77.26 -38.76
N ASP A 233 -106.38 -77.39 -37.72
CA ASP A 233 -106.71 -78.72 -37.16
C ASP A 233 -107.55 -79.57 -38.11
N GLY A 234 -108.49 -78.96 -38.87
CA GLY A 234 -109.24 -79.67 -39.92
C GLY A 234 -108.38 -80.10 -41.13
N LYS A 235 -107.17 -79.54 -41.29
CA LYS A 235 -106.21 -79.93 -42.33
C LYS A 235 -105.15 -80.95 -41.86
N ARG A 236 -104.95 -81.14 -40.54
CA ARG A 236 -104.00 -82.13 -40.00
C ARG A 236 -104.36 -83.57 -40.34
N GLU A 237 -105.64 -83.86 -40.61
CA GLU A 237 -106.10 -85.22 -40.92
C GLU A 237 -105.86 -85.65 -42.39
N LYS A 238 -105.50 -84.71 -43.28
CA LYS A 238 -105.18 -85.00 -44.70
C LYS A 238 -103.68 -85.13 -44.99
N TYR A 239 -102.83 -84.89 -44.00
CA TYR A 239 -101.41 -85.19 -44.06
C TYR A 239 -101.08 -86.20 -42.97
N ALA A 240 -101.54 -87.45 -43.14
CA ALA A 240 -100.86 -88.61 -42.58
C ALA A 240 -99.51 -88.71 -43.31
N ILE A 241 -98.61 -87.87 -42.85
CA ILE A 241 -97.24 -87.66 -43.30
C ILE A 241 -96.57 -89.03 -43.40
N SER A 242 -96.21 -89.42 -44.62
CA SER A 242 -95.44 -90.64 -44.86
C SER A 242 -94.18 -90.61 -43.98
N LYS A 243 -93.76 -91.77 -43.44
CA LYS A 243 -92.51 -91.95 -42.67
C LYS A 243 -91.29 -91.27 -43.32
N GLU A 244 -91.35 -91.03 -44.63
CA GLU A 244 -90.34 -90.40 -45.48
C GLU A 244 -90.15 -88.89 -45.21
N VAL A 245 -91.22 -88.16 -44.89
CA VAL A 245 -91.15 -86.72 -44.59
C VAL A 245 -90.47 -86.46 -43.23
N GLY A 246 -90.63 -87.36 -42.26
CA GLY A 246 -89.92 -87.27 -40.97
C GLY A 246 -88.41 -87.38 -41.13
N VAL A 247 -87.93 -88.24 -42.05
CA VAL A 247 -86.52 -88.35 -42.42
C VAL A 247 -86.01 -87.06 -43.09
N TYR A 248 -86.84 -86.44 -43.93
CA TYR A 248 -86.49 -85.19 -44.61
C TYR A 248 -86.39 -84.00 -43.63
N VAL A 249 -87.31 -83.89 -42.67
CA VAL A 249 -87.28 -82.86 -41.61
C VAL A 249 -86.05 -83.03 -40.71
N GLU A 250 -85.71 -84.27 -40.32
CA GLU A 250 -84.53 -84.55 -39.52
C GLU A 250 -83.23 -84.26 -40.28
N MET A 251 -83.17 -84.59 -41.57
CA MET A 251 -82.05 -84.21 -42.44
C MET A 251 -81.90 -82.68 -42.55
N ILE A 252 -83.00 -81.91 -42.65
CA ILE A 252 -82.96 -80.45 -42.65
C ILE A 252 -82.49 -79.91 -41.30
N ARG A 253 -82.96 -80.48 -40.18
CA ARG A 253 -82.54 -80.10 -38.82
C ARG A 253 -81.05 -80.34 -38.63
N ASN A 254 -80.56 -81.51 -39.03
CA ASN A 254 -79.14 -81.87 -38.98
C ASN A 254 -78.30 -80.98 -39.90
N ARG A 255 -78.78 -80.68 -41.12
CA ARG A 255 -78.10 -79.73 -42.02
C ARG A 255 -78.05 -78.31 -41.43
N MET A 256 -79.10 -77.87 -40.74
CA MET A 256 -79.14 -76.56 -40.09
C MET A 256 -78.25 -76.51 -38.83
N GLN A 257 -78.25 -77.55 -38.01
CA GLN A 257 -77.35 -77.67 -36.87
C GLN A 257 -75.89 -77.72 -37.32
N LEU A 258 -75.58 -78.44 -38.40
CA LEU A 258 -74.24 -78.46 -39.00
C LEU A 258 -73.82 -77.07 -39.51
N LYS A 259 -74.72 -76.33 -40.17
CA LYS A 259 -74.47 -74.93 -40.59
C LYS A 259 -74.20 -74.02 -39.39
N LYS A 260 -74.97 -74.15 -38.30
CA LYS A 260 -74.77 -73.39 -37.07
C LYS A 260 -73.43 -73.75 -36.41
N ALA A 261 -73.10 -75.03 -36.27
CA ALA A 261 -71.82 -75.48 -35.74
C ALA A 261 -70.64 -75.00 -36.58
N PHE A 262 -70.78 -74.98 -37.91
CA PHE A 262 -69.75 -74.46 -38.81
C PHE A 262 -69.59 -72.93 -38.69
N ALA A 263 -70.68 -72.19 -38.53
CA ALA A 263 -70.64 -70.74 -38.27
C ALA A 263 -69.94 -70.44 -36.93
N VAL A 264 -70.33 -71.12 -35.86
CA VAL A 264 -69.69 -71.02 -34.53
C VAL A 264 -68.21 -71.40 -34.60
N LYS A 265 -67.84 -72.46 -35.33
CA LYS A 265 -66.43 -72.83 -35.52
C LYS A 265 -65.63 -71.74 -36.24
N ARG A 266 -66.21 -71.08 -37.25
CA ARG A 266 -65.55 -69.98 -37.96
C ARG A 266 -65.40 -68.75 -37.06
N GLU A 267 -66.43 -68.39 -36.31
CA GLU A 267 -66.38 -67.30 -35.33
C GLU A 267 -65.32 -67.56 -34.26
N TRP A 268 -65.29 -68.78 -33.71
CA TRP A 268 -64.28 -69.19 -32.74
C TRP A 268 -62.85 -69.10 -33.31
N ASN A 269 -62.64 -69.60 -34.53
CA ASN A 269 -61.35 -69.50 -35.21
C ASN A 269 -60.96 -68.02 -35.42
N SER A 270 -61.90 -67.16 -35.82
CA SER A 270 -61.67 -65.72 -35.99
C SER A 270 -61.31 -65.02 -34.68
N ALA A 271 -62.00 -65.36 -33.58
CA ALA A 271 -61.69 -64.82 -32.26
C ALA A 271 -60.31 -65.28 -31.77
N THR A 272 -59.93 -66.52 -32.09
CA THR A 272 -58.61 -67.07 -31.75
C THR A 272 -57.50 -66.37 -32.55
N GLU A 273 -57.68 -66.12 -33.85
CA GLU A 273 -56.71 -65.34 -34.64
C GLU A 273 -56.56 -63.91 -34.11
N LEU A 274 -57.68 -63.22 -33.84
CA LEU A 274 -57.66 -61.87 -33.27
C LEU A 274 -56.93 -61.84 -31.91
N ALA A 275 -57.16 -62.84 -31.06
CA ALA A 275 -56.46 -62.94 -29.78
C ALA A 275 -54.94 -63.14 -29.96
N ARG A 276 -54.51 -63.89 -30.99
CA ARG A 276 -53.08 -64.05 -31.31
C ARG A 276 -52.47 -62.77 -31.87
N GLU A 277 -53.18 -62.06 -32.73
CA GLU A 277 -52.73 -60.75 -33.24
C GLU A 277 -52.57 -59.74 -32.10
N GLN A 278 -53.57 -59.65 -31.21
CA GLN A 278 -53.48 -58.79 -30.03
C GLN A 278 -52.33 -59.21 -29.11
N ALA A 279 -52.13 -60.51 -28.88
CA ALA A 279 -51.01 -61.00 -28.08
C ALA A 279 -49.65 -60.68 -28.73
N ALA A 280 -49.54 -60.76 -30.06
CA ALA A 280 -48.32 -60.39 -30.79
C ALA A 280 -48.04 -58.88 -30.71
N ILE A 281 -49.06 -58.04 -30.86
CA ILE A 281 -48.94 -56.58 -30.71
C ILE A 281 -48.48 -56.23 -29.29
N LEU A 282 -49.13 -56.80 -28.27
CA LEU A 282 -48.74 -56.59 -26.87
C LEU A 282 -47.31 -57.06 -26.59
N ALA A 283 -46.88 -58.19 -27.18
CA ALA A 283 -45.51 -58.67 -27.03
C ALA A 283 -44.47 -57.69 -27.63
N ILE A 284 -44.78 -57.08 -28.77
CA ILE A 284 -43.93 -56.05 -29.39
C ILE A 284 -43.89 -54.79 -28.52
N GLU A 285 -45.04 -54.33 -28.03
CA GLU A 285 -45.13 -53.18 -27.13
C GLU A 285 -44.34 -53.41 -25.84
N CYS A 286 -44.47 -54.58 -25.21
CA CYS A 286 -43.69 -54.96 -24.03
C CYS A 286 -42.18 -54.98 -24.33
N ALA A 287 -41.76 -55.47 -25.50
CA ALA A 287 -40.36 -55.47 -25.89
C ALA A 287 -39.82 -54.04 -26.08
N ALA A 288 -40.59 -53.15 -26.71
CA ALA A 288 -40.22 -51.74 -26.89
C ALA A 288 -40.11 -51.00 -25.53
N VAL A 289 -41.07 -51.21 -24.63
CA VAL A 289 -41.03 -50.64 -23.27
C VAL A 289 -39.81 -51.15 -22.49
N LYS A 290 -39.46 -52.43 -22.62
CA LYS A 290 -38.26 -52.98 -21.96
C LYS A 290 -36.97 -52.32 -22.44
N VAL A 291 -36.83 -52.09 -23.74
CA VAL A 291 -35.64 -51.42 -24.31
C VAL A 291 -35.54 -49.97 -23.81
N THR A 292 -36.64 -49.22 -23.84
CA THR A 292 -36.65 -47.83 -23.34
C THR A 292 -36.40 -47.73 -21.83
N LEU A 293 -36.86 -48.71 -21.04
CA LEU A 293 -36.56 -48.79 -19.61
C LEU A 293 -35.07 -49.06 -19.36
N GLN A 294 -34.46 -49.98 -20.12
CA GLN A 294 -33.04 -50.30 -20.01
C GLN A 294 -32.14 -49.12 -20.42
N GLU A 295 -32.55 -48.35 -21.43
CA GLU A 295 -31.86 -47.11 -21.83
C GLU A 295 -31.92 -46.06 -20.71
N ARG A 296 -33.09 -45.84 -20.10
CA ARG A 296 -33.24 -44.93 -18.95
C ARG A 296 -32.44 -45.38 -17.74
N GLU A 297 -32.39 -46.68 -17.45
CA GLU A 297 -31.55 -47.23 -16.38
C GLU A 297 -30.06 -46.93 -16.63
N SER A 298 -29.61 -47.08 -17.88
CA SER A 298 -28.23 -46.77 -18.26
C SER A 298 -27.92 -45.27 -18.12
N GLN A 299 -28.85 -44.40 -18.54
CA GLN A 299 -28.73 -42.95 -18.34
C GLN A 299 -28.69 -42.56 -16.86
N LEU A 300 -29.49 -43.20 -16.01
CA LEU A 300 -29.47 -42.96 -14.57
C LEU A 300 -28.14 -43.38 -13.94
N ARG A 301 -27.58 -44.53 -14.34
CA ARG A 301 -26.25 -44.98 -13.87
C ARG A 301 -25.14 -44.03 -14.30
N GLU A 302 -25.20 -43.48 -15.51
CA GLU A 302 -24.26 -42.46 -15.97
C GLU A 302 -24.35 -41.18 -15.11
N LYS A 303 -25.57 -40.72 -14.82
CA LYS A 303 -25.80 -39.57 -13.94
C LYS A 303 -25.37 -39.80 -12.49
N GLU A 304 -25.53 -41.02 -11.99
CA GLU A 304 -25.03 -41.41 -10.66
C GLU A 304 -23.50 -41.26 -10.57
N ILE A 305 -22.77 -41.74 -11.59
CA ILE A 305 -21.30 -41.59 -11.67
C ILE A 305 -20.91 -40.10 -11.79
N GLU A 306 -21.61 -39.31 -12.60
CA GLU A 306 -21.37 -37.86 -12.68
C GLU A 306 -21.53 -37.18 -11.30
N CYS A 307 -22.55 -37.55 -10.53
CA CYS A 307 -22.79 -37.04 -9.19
C CYS A 307 -21.67 -37.44 -8.21
N GLU A 308 -21.19 -38.69 -8.24
CA GLU A 308 -20.06 -39.14 -7.41
C GLU A 308 -18.77 -38.36 -7.72
N VAL A 309 -18.50 -38.11 -9.01
CA VAL A 309 -17.34 -37.31 -9.44
C VAL A 309 -17.46 -35.87 -8.94
N LEU A 310 -18.65 -35.26 -9.03
CA LEU A 310 -18.88 -33.91 -8.51
C LEU A 310 -18.69 -33.85 -7.00
N GLN A 311 -19.20 -34.83 -6.25
CA GLN A 311 -19.02 -34.90 -4.80
C GLN A 311 -17.54 -34.99 -4.43
N LEU A 312 -16.78 -35.87 -5.08
CA LEU A 312 -15.36 -36.05 -4.83
C LEU A 312 -14.56 -34.77 -5.18
N ASN A 313 -14.96 -34.03 -6.21
CA ASN A 313 -14.35 -32.74 -6.53
C ASN A 313 -14.66 -31.68 -5.47
N MET A 314 -15.89 -31.62 -4.95
CA MET A 314 -16.23 -30.71 -3.86
C MET A 314 -15.43 -31.02 -2.59
N GLU A 315 -15.24 -32.30 -2.24
CA GLU A 315 -14.42 -32.70 -1.09
C GLU A 315 -12.95 -32.29 -1.27
N LYS A 316 -12.39 -32.45 -2.48
CA LYS A 316 -11.03 -31.99 -2.79
C LYS A 316 -10.87 -30.48 -2.68
N GLU A 317 -11.81 -29.71 -3.21
CA GLU A 317 -11.76 -28.25 -3.12
C GLU A 317 -11.96 -27.77 -1.68
N SER A 318 -12.83 -28.42 -0.90
CA SER A 318 -12.97 -28.15 0.54
C SER A 318 -11.66 -28.39 1.31
N GLY A 319 -10.94 -29.47 0.99
CA GLY A 319 -9.61 -29.72 1.56
C GLY A 319 -8.60 -28.62 1.22
N ARG A 320 -8.57 -28.16 -0.04
CA ARG A 320 -7.71 -27.04 -0.45
C ARG A 320 -8.07 -25.73 0.24
N CYS A 321 -9.36 -25.46 0.46
CA CYS A 321 -9.80 -24.29 1.21
C CYS A 321 -9.27 -24.32 2.65
N ALA A 322 -9.31 -25.48 3.33
CA ALA A 322 -8.79 -25.61 4.68
C ALA A 322 -7.26 -25.38 4.76
N GLU A 323 -6.48 -25.93 3.83
CA GLU A 323 -5.03 -25.69 3.74
C GLU A 323 -4.71 -24.20 3.50
N LEU A 324 -5.51 -23.55 2.67
CA LEU A 324 -5.37 -22.12 2.38
C LEU A 324 -5.68 -21.28 3.63
N GLU A 325 -6.75 -21.60 4.37
CA GLU A 325 -7.09 -20.94 5.63
C GLU A 325 -5.99 -21.09 6.69
N GLU A 326 -5.39 -22.27 6.82
CA GLU A 326 -4.27 -22.49 7.74
C GLU A 326 -3.06 -21.61 7.36
N THR A 327 -2.75 -21.55 6.06
CA THR A 327 -1.65 -20.72 5.53
C THR A 327 -1.91 -19.23 5.80
N TYR A 328 -3.13 -18.74 5.56
CA TYR A 328 -3.51 -17.36 5.88
C TYR A 328 -3.47 -17.07 7.39
N GLY A 329 -3.85 -18.04 8.22
CA GLY A 329 -3.72 -17.94 9.68
C GLY A 329 -2.25 -17.83 10.15
N GLY A 330 -1.34 -18.57 9.52
CA GLY A 330 0.10 -18.43 9.72
C GLY A 330 0.63 -17.06 9.33
N LEU A 331 0.25 -16.56 8.15
CA LEU A 331 0.64 -15.24 7.66
C LEU A 331 0.11 -14.11 8.55
N ARG A 332 -1.14 -14.21 9.03
CA ARG A 332 -1.74 -13.24 9.96
C ARG A 332 -0.92 -13.14 11.25
N ARG A 333 -0.59 -14.27 11.88
CA ARG A 333 0.25 -14.31 13.08
C ARG A 333 1.65 -13.71 12.85
N SER A 334 2.26 -13.99 11.69
CA SER A 334 3.55 -13.40 11.32
C SER A 334 3.47 -11.87 11.20
N ASN A 335 2.42 -11.36 10.56
CA ASN A 335 2.20 -9.92 10.42
C ASN A 335 1.97 -9.24 11.79
N GLU A 336 1.17 -9.84 12.67
CA GLU A 336 0.98 -9.35 14.04
C GLU A 336 2.31 -9.30 14.82
N ASN A 337 3.16 -10.31 14.68
CA ASN A 337 4.48 -10.33 15.30
C ASN A 337 5.41 -9.25 14.71
N GLY A 338 5.37 -9.04 13.40
CA GLY A 338 6.08 -7.94 12.73
C GLY A 338 5.64 -6.57 13.25
N GLN A 339 4.32 -6.35 13.39
CA GLN A 339 3.77 -5.11 13.96
C GLN A 339 4.22 -4.90 15.41
N LYS A 340 4.19 -5.93 16.26
CA LYS A 340 4.68 -5.86 17.64
C LYS A 340 6.17 -5.49 17.70
N MET A 341 7.00 -6.09 16.84
CA MET A 341 8.43 -5.77 16.77
C MET A 341 8.67 -4.33 16.34
N THR A 342 7.91 -3.82 15.36
CA THR A 342 8.00 -2.42 14.91
C THR A 342 7.67 -1.44 16.04
N VAL A 343 6.59 -1.69 16.80
CA VAL A 343 6.22 -0.85 17.96
C VAL A 343 7.32 -0.88 19.02
N TYR A 344 7.90 -2.04 19.32
CA TYR A 344 9.01 -2.16 20.26
C TYR A 344 10.24 -1.36 19.82
N LEU A 345 10.61 -1.42 18.54
CA LEU A 345 11.74 -0.67 17.99
C LEU A 345 11.50 0.84 18.04
N LEU A 346 10.29 1.30 17.70
CA LEU A 346 9.92 2.72 17.79
C LEU A 346 10.07 3.25 19.22
N ALA A 347 9.53 2.54 20.21
CA ALA A 347 9.65 2.92 21.62
C ALA A 347 11.11 2.96 22.10
N ARG A 348 11.98 2.08 21.58
CA ARG A 348 13.41 2.10 21.89
C ARG A 348 14.12 3.29 21.24
N MET A 349 13.77 3.63 20.01
CA MET A 349 14.32 4.80 19.32
C MET A 349 13.93 6.10 20.03
N GLU A 350 12.67 6.24 20.43
CA GLU A 350 12.17 7.41 21.16
C GLU A 350 12.94 7.66 22.46
N LYS A 351 13.13 6.61 23.28
CA LYS A 351 13.98 6.70 24.49
C LYS A 351 15.43 7.09 24.20
N SER A 352 15.98 6.61 23.08
CA SER A 352 17.34 6.95 22.70
C SER A 352 17.45 8.40 22.23
N SER A 353 16.47 8.94 21.50
CA SER A 353 16.45 10.35 21.12
C SER A 353 16.34 11.26 22.34
N GLU A 354 15.50 10.91 23.32
CA GLU A 354 15.43 11.66 24.59
C GLU A 354 16.78 11.70 25.31
N ALA A 355 17.49 10.57 25.37
CA ALA A 355 18.82 10.51 25.97
C ALA A 355 19.86 11.35 25.20
N TYR A 356 19.78 11.38 23.87
CA TYR A 356 20.62 12.26 23.04
C TYR A 356 20.32 13.73 23.29
N ASP A 357 19.05 14.13 23.35
CA ASP A 357 18.64 15.51 23.63
C ASP A 357 19.12 15.98 25.00
N GLU A 358 19.07 15.11 26.02
CA GLU A 358 19.66 15.41 27.32
C GLU A 358 21.19 15.57 27.25
N ALA A 359 21.87 14.72 26.48
CA ALA A 359 23.32 14.80 26.31
C ALA A 359 23.73 16.11 25.60
N VAL A 360 22.97 16.53 24.58
CA VAL A 360 23.14 17.83 23.90
C VAL A 360 22.93 18.98 24.89
N LYS A 361 21.85 18.96 25.69
CA LYS A 361 21.64 19.99 26.73
C LYS A 361 22.77 20.04 27.76
N ARG A 362 23.37 18.89 28.09
CA ARG A 362 24.54 18.85 29.00
C ARG A 362 25.78 19.45 28.33
N SER A 363 26.03 19.19 27.05
CA SER A 363 27.17 19.74 26.33
C SER A 363 27.07 21.26 26.16
N GLU A 364 25.88 21.79 25.86
CA GLU A 364 25.64 23.24 25.76
C GLU A 364 25.95 23.98 27.09
N ARG A 365 25.57 23.39 28.23
CA ARG A 365 25.92 23.93 29.56
C ARG A 365 27.43 23.94 29.81
N LEU A 366 28.15 22.93 29.33
CA LEU A 366 29.61 22.88 29.45
C LEU A 366 30.27 23.92 28.56
N ILE A 367 29.83 24.05 27.31
CA ILE A 367 30.34 25.07 26.36
C ILE A 367 30.19 26.46 26.95
N THR A 368 28.98 26.82 27.42
CA THR A 368 28.73 28.13 28.03
C THR A 368 29.55 28.38 29.31
N THR A 369 29.92 27.33 30.04
CA THR A 369 30.79 27.45 31.23
C THR A 369 32.24 27.70 30.83
N VAL A 370 32.75 26.97 29.83
CA VAL A 370 34.10 27.15 29.29
C VAL A 370 34.26 28.53 28.66
N GLU A 371 33.28 28.99 27.87
CA GLU A 371 33.28 30.33 27.27
C GLU A 371 33.36 31.45 28.34
N ARG A 372 32.71 31.27 29.49
CA ARG A 372 32.84 32.23 30.61
C ARG A 372 34.23 32.21 31.23
N GLN A 373 34.82 31.03 31.41
CA GLN A 373 36.19 30.91 31.93
C GLN A 373 37.21 31.53 30.97
N GLU A 374 37.09 31.26 29.67
CA GLU A 374 37.95 31.85 28.64
C GLU A 374 37.85 33.38 28.64
N LYS A 375 36.64 33.94 28.72
CA LYS A 375 36.44 35.40 28.85
C LYS A 375 37.16 35.98 30.07
N ASN A 376 37.06 35.33 31.23
CA ASN A 376 37.76 35.76 32.44
C ASN A 376 39.29 35.68 32.27
N HIS A 377 39.80 34.64 31.62
CA HIS A 377 41.24 34.51 31.36
C HIS A 377 41.76 35.57 30.39
N VAL A 378 41.00 35.89 29.34
CA VAL A 378 41.34 36.98 28.40
C VAL A 378 41.37 38.32 29.13
N GLU A 379 40.42 38.59 30.03
CA GLU A 379 40.40 39.82 30.82
C GLU A 379 41.60 39.93 31.77
N GLU A 380 41.97 38.85 32.46
CA GLU A 380 43.15 38.81 33.33
C GLU A 380 44.46 38.96 32.55
N LEU A 381 44.56 38.36 31.36
CA LEU A 381 45.71 38.55 30.47
C LEU A 381 45.84 40.01 30.01
N ALA A 382 44.73 40.67 29.66
CA ALA A 382 44.74 42.08 29.30
C ALA A 382 45.22 42.97 30.47
N LYS A 383 44.79 42.69 31.71
CA LYS A 383 45.29 43.40 32.91
C LYS A 383 46.79 43.21 33.12
N LEU A 384 47.28 41.98 32.91
CA LEU A 384 48.70 41.67 33.05
C LEU A 384 49.53 42.37 31.97
N GLU A 385 49.04 42.44 30.73
CA GLU A 385 49.70 43.14 29.63
C GLU A 385 49.85 44.64 29.91
N VAL A 386 48.83 45.29 30.47
CA VAL A 386 48.91 46.70 30.91
C VAL A 386 49.98 46.90 31.98
N ARG A 387 50.04 46.02 33.01
CA ARG A 387 51.09 46.10 34.05
C ARG A 387 52.48 45.93 33.45
N ARG A 388 52.63 45.01 32.50
CA ARG A 388 53.90 44.77 31.82
C ARG A 388 54.34 46.00 31.01
N ALA A 389 53.41 46.67 30.34
CA ALA A 389 53.70 47.91 29.62
C ALA A 389 54.14 49.02 30.58
N GLU A 390 53.50 49.16 31.74
CA GLU A 390 53.89 50.12 32.79
C GLU A 390 55.29 49.83 33.35
N GLU A 391 55.61 48.57 33.64
CA GLU A 391 56.95 48.14 34.08
C GLU A 391 58.02 48.48 33.03
N VAL A 392 57.73 48.29 31.74
CA VAL A 392 58.63 48.65 30.64
C VAL A 392 58.86 50.16 30.59
N CYS A 393 57.81 50.97 30.71
CA CYS A 393 57.93 52.43 30.74
C CYS A 393 58.79 52.92 31.93
N ILE A 394 58.60 52.35 33.12
CA ILE A 394 59.41 52.68 34.30
C ILE A 394 60.89 52.31 34.08
N ALA A 395 61.15 51.13 33.51
CA ALA A 395 62.51 50.68 33.22
C ALA A 395 63.21 51.58 32.18
N GLU A 396 62.49 52.03 31.16
CA GLU A 396 63.00 53.00 30.16
C GLU A 396 63.31 54.35 30.80
N GLU A 397 62.44 54.87 31.67
CA GLU A 397 62.65 56.12 32.40
C GLU A 397 63.90 56.04 33.29
N LEU A 398 64.05 54.95 34.05
CA LEU A 398 65.23 54.71 34.90
C LEU A 398 66.51 54.61 34.08
N ARG A 399 66.46 53.93 32.92
CA ARG A 399 67.60 53.86 32.01
C ARG A 399 67.99 55.24 31.50
N GLY A 400 67.02 56.09 31.18
CA GLY A 400 67.25 57.50 30.83
C GLY A 400 67.96 58.27 31.94
N LYS A 401 67.46 58.18 33.18
CA LYS A 401 68.09 58.83 34.35
C LYS A 401 69.51 58.35 34.62
N ILE A 402 69.78 57.05 34.46
CA ILE A 402 71.13 56.49 34.60
C ILE A 402 72.07 57.04 33.53
N ALA A 403 71.61 57.13 32.28
CA ALA A 403 72.41 57.70 31.20
C ALA A 403 72.75 59.18 31.47
N GLU A 404 71.77 59.97 31.93
CA GLU A 404 71.95 61.37 32.31
C GLU A 404 72.95 61.52 33.46
N ALA A 405 72.78 60.75 34.53
CA ALA A 405 73.70 60.75 35.67
C ALA A 405 75.13 60.38 35.25
N LYS A 406 75.28 59.38 34.35
CA LYS A 406 76.58 58.98 33.82
C LYS A 406 77.24 60.11 33.00
N THR A 407 76.48 60.84 32.19
CA THR A 407 77.03 62.00 31.47
C THR A 407 77.46 63.14 32.40
N ALA A 408 76.72 63.36 33.49
CA ALA A 408 77.09 64.34 34.51
C ALA A 408 78.35 63.92 35.29
N GLU A 409 78.48 62.63 35.61
CA GLU A 409 79.68 62.06 36.22
C GLU A 409 80.90 62.23 35.29
N GLU A 410 80.78 61.90 34.01
CA GLU A 410 81.86 62.09 33.03
C GLU A 410 82.28 63.57 32.90
N ASP A 411 81.34 64.51 32.95
CA ASP A 411 81.64 65.95 32.95
C ASP A 411 82.36 66.40 34.23
N LEU A 412 81.94 65.90 35.40
CA LEU A 412 82.62 66.16 36.67
C LEU A 412 84.04 65.57 36.68
N CYS A 413 84.22 64.33 36.22
CA CYS A 413 85.54 63.72 36.08
C CYS A 413 86.47 64.55 35.18
N ARG A 414 85.96 65.08 34.06
CA ARG A 414 86.72 65.99 33.19
C ARG A 414 87.16 67.26 33.93
N LYS A 415 86.27 67.88 34.71
CA LYS A 415 86.58 69.07 35.53
C LYS A 415 87.60 68.78 36.62
N VAL A 416 87.52 67.62 37.27
CA VAL A 416 88.51 67.19 38.27
C VAL A 416 89.90 67.05 37.63
N SER A 417 90.01 66.39 36.47
CA SER A 417 91.30 66.29 35.76
C SER A 417 91.84 67.66 35.31
N GLU A 418 90.97 68.60 34.94
CA GLU A 418 91.37 69.98 34.63
C GLU A 418 91.93 70.70 35.86
N ILE A 419 91.29 70.55 37.03
CA ILE A 419 91.76 71.11 38.30
C ILE A 419 93.09 70.46 38.71
N GLU A 420 93.20 69.14 38.64
CA GLU A 420 94.41 68.39 38.94
C GLU A 420 95.58 68.87 38.07
N GLY A 421 95.36 69.03 36.77
CA GLY A 421 96.36 69.59 35.86
C GLY A 421 96.76 71.04 36.21
N LYS A 422 95.82 71.86 36.68
CA LYS A 422 96.13 73.23 37.18
C LYS A 422 96.96 73.20 38.46
N CYS A 423 96.61 72.33 39.42
CA CYS A 423 97.35 72.17 40.67
C CYS A 423 98.77 71.69 40.43
N GLU A 424 98.97 70.72 39.54
CA GLU A 424 100.29 70.23 39.15
C GLU A 424 101.15 71.37 38.55
N ALA A 425 100.57 72.18 37.66
CA ALA A 425 101.26 73.34 37.07
C ALA A 425 101.55 74.47 38.09
N GLU A 426 100.74 74.62 39.13
CA GLU A 426 101.03 75.53 40.24
C GLU A 426 102.12 74.98 41.17
N PHE A 427 102.10 73.67 41.45
CA PHE A 427 103.11 73.00 42.26
C PHE A 427 104.48 73.09 41.59
N GLN A 428 104.56 72.81 40.28
CA GLN A 428 105.80 73.00 39.50
C GLN A 428 106.30 74.45 39.54
N ARG A 429 105.41 75.44 39.41
CA ARG A 429 105.78 76.85 39.57
C ARG A 429 106.30 77.17 40.97
N ALA A 430 105.70 76.59 42.00
CA ALA A 430 106.17 76.76 43.38
C ALA A 430 107.54 76.09 43.60
N GLU A 431 107.78 74.92 43.02
CA GLU A 431 109.09 74.25 43.03
C GLU A 431 110.15 75.08 42.30
N GLU A 432 109.85 75.63 41.12
CA GLU A 432 110.74 76.53 40.38
C GLU A 432 111.07 77.79 41.18
N LEU A 433 110.06 78.41 41.82
CA LEU A 433 110.26 79.57 42.70
C LEU A 433 111.10 79.20 43.93
N SER A 434 110.87 78.04 44.54
CA SER A 434 111.65 77.54 45.68
C SER A 434 113.09 77.28 45.27
N ALA A 435 113.32 76.64 44.12
CA ALA A 435 114.65 76.40 43.56
C ALA A 435 115.38 77.71 43.29
N SER A 436 114.70 78.68 42.67
CA SER A 436 115.21 80.05 42.44
C SER A 436 115.55 80.77 43.75
N LEU A 437 114.71 80.63 44.78
CA LEU A 437 114.98 81.20 46.10
C LEU A 437 116.19 80.54 46.76
N THR A 438 116.32 79.21 46.71
CA THR A 438 117.50 78.50 47.25
C THR A 438 118.79 78.87 46.53
N GLU A 439 118.73 79.05 45.20
CA GLU A 439 119.85 79.54 44.39
C GLU A 439 120.24 80.98 44.80
N GLY A 440 119.25 81.84 45.04
CA GLY A 440 119.45 83.20 45.54
C GLY A 440 120.07 83.24 46.95
N VAL A 441 119.57 82.40 47.88
CA VAL A 441 120.13 82.26 49.23
C VAL A 441 121.58 81.78 49.16
N ARG A 442 121.89 80.75 48.35
CA ARG A 442 123.26 80.25 48.15
C ARG A 442 124.20 81.35 47.64
N LYS A 443 123.77 82.18 46.69
CA LYS A 443 124.56 83.33 46.21
C LYS A 443 124.83 84.34 47.32
N HIS A 444 123.84 84.67 48.14
CA HIS A 444 124.03 85.56 49.28
C HIS A 444 124.94 84.95 50.36
N GLU A 445 124.86 83.65 50.62
CA GLU A 445 125.79 82.95 51.51
C GLU A 445 127.23 82.99 50.96
N GLU A 446 127.42 82.79 49.66
CA GLU A 446 128.73 82.91 49.01
C GLU A 446 129.27 84.34 49.09
N GLU A 447 128.44 85.35 48.85
CA GLU A 447 128.80 86.76 49.02
C GLU A 447 129.19 87.07 50.46
N LEU A 448 128.41 86.62 51.45
CA LEU A 448 128.70 86.78 52.87
C LEU A 448 129.99 86.05 53.27
N ALA A 449 130.24 84.86 52.76
CA ALA A 449 131.50 84.14 52.97
C ALA A 449 132.69 84.90 52.36
N ASN A 450 132.49 85.52 51.19
CA ASN A 450 133.51 86.34 50.54
C ASN A 450 133.78 87.65 51.31
N TRP A 451 132.73 88.27 51.86
CA TRP A 451 132.85 89.43 52.77
C TRP A 451 133.52 89.05 54.09
N ALA A 452 133.16 87.91 54.68
CA ALA A 452 133.81 87.37 55.87
C ALA A 452 135.30 87.13 55.61
N LYS A 453 135.65 86.57 54.44
CA LYS A 453 137.03 86.38 54.00
C LYS A 453 137.78 87.72 53.86
N LYS A 454 137.17 88.73 53.24
CA LYS A 454 137.75 90.09 53.16
C LYS A 454 137.92 90.71 54.54
N LEU A 455 137.01 90.45 55.49
CA LEU A 455 137.13 90.92 56.86
C LEU A 455 138.34 90.26 57.55
N THR A 456 138.51 88.94 57.41
CA THR A 456 139.68 88.23 57.96
C THR A 456 140.99 88.67 57.32
N ASP A 457 140.99 89.02 56.02
CA ASP A 457 142.15 89.57 55.33
C ASP A 457 142.48 91.00 55.82
N CYS A 458 141.48 91.79 56.25
CA CYS A 458 141.67 93.10 56.87
C CYS A 458 142.11 93.05 58.34
N GLU A 459 141.74 92.02 59.10
CA GLU A 459 142.21 91.82 60.49
C GLU A 459 143.66 91.29 60.55
N SER A 460 144.17 90.76 59.44
CA SER A 460 145.52 90.20 59.31
C SER A 460 146.57 91.20 58.79
N ALA A 461 146.18 92.46 58.54
CA ALA A 461 147.03 93.56 58.07
C ALA A 461 147.12 94.66 59.15
#